data_AF-A0A936RDC6-F1
#
_entry.id   AF-A0A936RDC6-F1
#
_cell.length_a   1.000
_cell.length_b   1.000
_cell.length_c   1.000
_cell.angle_alpha   90.00
_cell.angle_beta   90.00
_cell.angle_gamma   90.00
#
_symmetry.space_group_name_H-M   'P 1'
#
loop_
_entity.id
_entity.type
_entity.pdbx_description
1 polymer ?
#
loop_
_entity_poly.entity_id
_entity_poly.type
_entity_poly.pdbx_seq_one_letter_code
_entity_poly.pdbx_strand_id
1 'polypeptide(L)'
;MIKFFKEKIFPKSISKKEASDTGMAMTLICLLAGYFTKNIFYYQLAIPVLVMNMAFPMFYSITYIAALWLGLTNLLGAVISRVLLSVVYFLILLPMGLVRKLMGKDALNLTGFKKGKGSVMINRDIVFTADDIKNPF
;
A
#
# COMPACT_ATOMS: atom_id res chain seq x y z
N MET A 1 -16.76 9.01 -0.31
CA MET A 1 -15.32 8.64 -0.39
C MET A 1 -14.48 9.24 0.74
N ILE A 2 -14.63 10.54 1.08
CA ILE A 2 -13.86 11.21 2.16
C ILE A 2 -14.19 10.67 3.57
N LYS A 3 -15.44 10.30 3.86
CA LYS A 3 -15.84 9.68 5.14
C LYS A 3 -15.18 8.31 5.39
N PHE A 4 -14.96 7.52 4.34
CA PHE A 4 -14.35 6.18 4.43
C PHE A 4 -12.87 6.23 4.83
N PHE A 5 -12.14 7.23 4.33
CA PHE A 5 -10.77 7.48 4.77
C PHE A 5 -10.72 7.91 6.24
N LYS A 6 -11.63 8.79 6.67
CA LYS A 6 -11.63 9.34 8.04
C LYS A 6 -11.85 8.27 9.12
N GLU A 7 -12.72 7.28 8.89
CA GLU A 7 -12.95 6.18 9.85
C GLU A 7 -11.80 5.17 9.93
N LYS A 8 -11.07 4.96 8.83
CA LYS A 8 -9.92 4.04 8.82
C LYS A 8 -8.64 4.67 9.38
N ILE A 9 -8.53 6.00 9.34
CA ILE A 9 -7.35 6.74 9.80
C ILE A 9 -7.26 6.79 11.32
N PHE A 10 -8.39 6.93 12.04
CA PHE A 10 -8.40 7.03 13.51
C PHE A 10 -9.08 5.82 14.14
N PRO A 11 -8.32 4.78 14.56
CA PRO A 11 -8.90 3.64 15.23
C PRO A 11 -9.55 4.09 16.55
N LYS A 12 -10.78 3.62 16.79
CA LYS A 12 -11.58 3.94 17.98
C LYS A 12 -11.01 3.34 19.28
N SER A 13 -10.10 2.36 19.17
CA SER A 13 -9.43 1.71 20.28
C SER A 13 -7.98 1.39 19.89
N ILE A 14 -7.02 1.98 20.61
CA ILE A 14 -5.57 1.77 20.40
C ILE A 14 -5.14 0.56 21.23
N SER A 15 -4.56 -0.45 20.60
CA SER A 15 -4.05 -1.64 21.29
C SER A 15 -2.80 -1.31 22.11
N LYS A 16 -2.52 -2.06 23.19
CA LYS A 16 -1.29 -1.91 23.99
C LYS A 16 -0.02 -2.01 23.13
N LYS A 17 -0.06 -2.84 22.08
CA LYS A 17 1.07 -3.03 21.15
C LYS A 17 1.30 -1.79 20.30
N GLU A 18 0.25 -1.25 19.70
CA GLU A 18 0.31 -0.03 18.88
C GLU A 18 0.77 1.20 19.68
N ALA A 19 0.36 1.26 20.95
CA ALA A 19 0.80 2.29 21.88
C ALA A 19 2.31 2.18 22.19
N SER A 20 2.81 0.95 22.39
CA SER A 20 4.24 0.69 22.58
C SER A 20 5.06 1.00 21.32
N ASP A 21 4.55 0.63 20.14
CA ASP A 21 5.17 0.93 18.84
C ASP A 21 5.27 2.44 18.60
N THR A 22 4.24 3.19 19.00
CA THR A 22 4.25 4.66 18.97
C THR A 22 5.32 5.22 19.90
N GLY A 23 5.41 4.72 21.14
CA GLY A 23 6.44 5.13 22.10
C GLY A 23 7.86 4.86 21.60
N MET A 24 8.08 3.73 20.91
CA MET A 24 9.34 3.37 20.28
C MET A 24 9.68 4.29 19.10
N ALA A 25 8.69 4.64 18.28
CA ALA A 25 8.89 5.59 17.20
C ALA A 25 9.27 6.99 17.72
N MET A 26 8.60 7.47 18.79
CA MET A 26 8.89 8.77 19.37
C MET A 26 10.29 8.84 19.99
N THR A 27 10.73 7.78 20.66
CA THR A 27 12.10 7.68 21.18
C THR A 27 13.13 7.68 20.06
N LEU A 28 12.89 6.95 18.98
CA LEU A 28 13.75 6.94 17.80
C LEU A 28 13.85 8.34 17.16
N ILE A 29 12.75 9.07 17.05
CA ILE A 29 12.76 10.46 16.54
C ILE A 29 13.63 11.36 17.43
N CYS A 30 13.49 11.28 18.76
CA CYS A 30 14.32 12.06 19.68
C CYS A 30 15.82 11.71 19.55
N LEU A 31 16.17 10.44 19.38
CA LEU A 31 17.56 10.00 19.19
C LEU A 31 18.12 10.50 17.84
N LEU A 32 17.36 10.41 16.76
CA LEU A 32 17.77 10.95 15.46
C LEU A 32 17.94 12.47 15.52
N ALA A 33 17.01 13.18 16.17
CA ALA A 33 17.13 14.63 16.35
C ALA A 33 18.38 15.01 17.16
N GLY A 34 18.70 14.24 18.21
CA GLY A 34 19.93 14.38 18.98
C GLY A 34 21.20 14.12 18.14
N TYR A 35 21.17 13.10 17.28
CA TYR A 35 22.28 12.79 16.39
C TYR A 35 22.55 13.90 15.37
N PHE A 36 21.51 14.43 14.71
CA PHE A 36 21.66 15.50 13.72
C PHE A 36 22.00 16.85 14.35
N THR A 37 21.38 17.19 15.49
CA THR A 37 21.57 18.50 16.15
C THR A 37 22.80 18.52 17.06
N LYS A 38 23.38 17.34 17.37
CA LYS A 38 24.47 17.12 18.36
C LYS A 38 24.18 17.70 19.76
N ASN A 39 22.92 18.00 20.06
CA ASN A 39 22.52 18.63 21.31
C ASN A 39 22.17 17.56 22.35
N ILE A 40 22.84 17.63 23.50
CA ILE A 40 22.73 16.66 24.59
C ILE A 40 21.31 16.58 25.18
N PHE A 41 20.53 17.66 25.06
CA PHE A 41 19.18 17.77 25.59
C PHE A 41 18.22 16.72 25.01
N TYR A 42 18.38 16.35 23.73
CA TYR A 42 17.54 15.34 23.09
C TYR A 42 17.77 13.94 23.63
N TYR A 43 19.01 13.60 24.03
CA TYR A 43 19.32 12.34 24.69
C TYR A 43 18.73 12.28 26.11
N GLN A 44 18.78 13.40 26.83
CA GLN A 44 18.17 13.53 28.16
C GLN A 44 16.65 13.37 28.13
N LEU A 45 15.99 13.75 27.03
CA LEU A 45 14.56 13.50 26.82
C LEU A 45 14.26 12.08 26.30
N ALA A 46 15.13 11.50 25.48
CA ALA A 46 14.90 10.15 24.94
C ALA A 46 14.89 9.07 26.03
N ILE A 47 15.80 9.16 27.01
CA ILE A 47 15.92 8.19 28.11
C ILE A 47 14.61 8.05 28.93
N PRO A 48 14.02 9.12 29.51
CA PRO A 48 12.80 9.01 30.28
C PRO A 48 11.60 8.58 29.43
N VAL A 49 11.52 9.01 28.17
CA VAL A 49 10.45 8.56 27.25
C VAL A 49 10.56 7.05 27.00
N LEU A 50 11.76 6.51 26.86
CA LEU A 50 11.98 5.07 26.70
C LEU A 50 11.58 4.29 27.95
N VAL A 51 12.00 4.76 29.12
CA VAL A 51 11.63 4.15 30.41
C VAL A 51 10.11 4.18 30.61
N MET A 52 9.46 5.30 30.26
CA MET A 52 8.01 5.44 30.36
C MET A 52 7.27 4.52 29.39
N ASN A 53 7.78 4.34 28.16
CA ASN A 53 7.26 3.37 27.20
C ASN A 53 7.34 1.93 27.72
N MET A 54 8.44 1.59 28.39
CA MET A 54 8.66 0.24 28.92
C MET A 54 7.83 -0.03 30.19
N ALA A 55 7.63 0.98 31.05
CA ALA A 55 6.88 0.87 32.30
C ALA A 55 5.36 0.92 32.12
N PHE A 56 4.85 1.83 31.26
CA PHE A 56 3.42 2.06 31.10
C PHE A 56 3.04 2.30 29.63
N PRO A 57 3.11 1.27 28.77
CA PRO A 57 2.76 1.41 27.35
C PRO A 57 1.30 1.84 27.14
N MET A 58 0.41 1.57 28.11
CA MET A 58 -1.00 1.94 28.07
C MET A 58 -1.26 3.45 28.19
N PHE A 59 -0.29 4.24 28.69
CA PHE A 59 -0.42 5.70 28.75
C PHE A 59 -0.45 6.32 27.36
N TYR A 60 0.30 5.74 26.41
CA TYR A 60 0.29 6.18 25.01
C TYR A 60 -1.06 5.92 24.33
N SER A 61 -1.80 4.87 24.73
CA SER A 61 -3.16 4.60 24.22
C SER A 61 -4.16 5.71 24.54
N ILE A 62 -3.93 6.49 25.60
CA ILE A 62 -4.79 7.60 26.04
C ILE A 62 -4.33 8.94 25.44
N THR A 63 -3.10 9.01 24.94
CA THR A 63 -2.50 10.26 24.49
C THR A 63 -2.86 10.52 23.02
N TYR A 64 -3.32 11.73 22.70
CA TYR A 64 -3.62 12.19 21.34
C TYR A 64 -2.45 11.98 20.33
N ILE A 65 -1.23 11.86 20.84
CA ILE A 65 0.00 11.60 20.07
C ILE A 65 -0.06 10.24 19.35
N ALA A 66 -0.54 9.18 20.00
CA ALA A 66 -0.65 7.86 19.36
C ALA A 66 -1.70 7.85 18.25
N ALA A 67 -2.84 8.52 18.47
CA ALA A 67 -3.84 8.69 17.42
C ALA A 67 -3.29 9.48 16.22
N LEU A 68 -2.48 10.53 16.46
CA LEU A 68 -1.83 11.30 15.40
C LEU A 68 -0.82 10.45 14.62
N TRP A 69 0.04 9.70 15.33
CA TRP A 69 1.05 8.85 14.73
C TRP A 69 0.46 7.70 13.89
N LEU A 70 -0.55 7.04 14.43
CA LEU A 70 -1.29 5.98 13.72
C LEU A 70 -2.03 6.55 12.51
N GLY A 71 -2.66 7.71 12.67
CA GLY A 71 -3.30 8.42 11.56
C GLY A 71 -2.33 8.77 10.44
N LEU A 72 -1.15 9.27 10.79
CA LEU A 72 -0.08 9.58 9.84
C LEU A 72 0.41 8.33 9.12
N THR A 73 0.68 7.24 9.86
CA THR A 73 1.14 5.97 9.29
C THR A 73 0.10 5.36 8.35
N ASN A 74 -1.19 5.40 8.72
CA ASN A 74 -2.29 4.92 7.90
C ASN A 74 -2.45 5.74 6.60
N LEU A 75 -2.32 7.07 6.71
CA LEU A 75 -2.36 7.96 5.55
C LEU A 75 -1.18 7.69 4.62
N LEU A 76 0.03 7.55 5.19
CA LEU A 76 1.24 7.23 4.44
C LEU A 76 1.08 5.89 3.72
N GLY A 77 0.60 4.84 4.39
CA GLY A 77 0.35 3.54 3.79
C GLY A 77 -0.66 3.60 2.63
N ALA A 78 -1.73 4.39 2.76
CA ALA A 78 -2.72 4.55 1.71
C ALA A 78 -2.21 5.37 0.51
N VAL A 79 -1.26 6.29 0.72
CA VAL A 79 -0.59 7.01 -0.37
C VAL A 79 0.45 6.10 -1.03
N ILE A 80 1.31 5.45 -0.23
CA ILE A 80 2.38 4.57 -0.70
C ILE A 80 1.82 3.42 -1.53
N SER A 81 0.71 2.79 -1.13
CA SER A 81 0.10 1.72 -1.91
C SER A 81 -0.26 2.16 -3.34
N ARG A 82 -0.80 3.38 -3.50
CA ARG A 82 -1.12 3.96 -4.82
C ARG A 82 0.15 4.31 -5.59
N VAL A 83 1.11 4.95 -4.92
CA VAL A 83 2.40 5.31 -5.55
C VAL A 83 3.14 4.07 -6.02
N LEU A 84 3.23 3.03 -5.19
CA LEU A 84 3.88 1.77 -5.52
C LEU A 84 3.22 1.13 -6.75
N LEU A 85 1.89 1.06 -6.78
CA LEU A 85 1.16 0.50 -7.91
C LEU A 85 1.39 1.33 -9.19
N SER A 86 1.39 2.66 -9.08
CA SER A 86 1.73 3.54 -10.21
C SER A 86 3.15 3.31 -10.71
N VAL A 87 4.13 3.23 -9.82
CA VAL A 87 5.53 2.96 -10.17
C VAL A 87 5.66 1.62 -10.89
N VAL A 88 5.05 0.55 -10.35
CA VAL A 88 5.01 -0.77 -10.98
C VAL A 88 4.35 -0.71 -12.36
N TYR A 89 3.24 0.02 -12.48
CA TYR A 89 2.56 0.22 -13.75
C TYR A 89 3.48 0.90 -14.78
N PHE A 90 4.11 2.02 -14.43
CA PHE A 90 4.95 2.77 -15.35
C PHE A 90 6.27 2.08 -15.70
N LEU A 91 6.88 1.36 -14.76
CA LEU A 91 8.18 0.72 -14.97
C LEU A 91 8.09 -0.69 -15.56
N ILE A 92 6.99 -1.41 -15.32
CA ILE A 92 6.87 -2.81 -15.74
C ILE A 92 5.74 -2.97 -16.75
N LEU A 93 4.50 -2.63 -16.36
CA LEU A 93 3.32 -2.94 -17.19
C LEU A 93 3.26 -2.10 -18.46
N LEU A 94 3.56 -0.80 -18.36
CA LEU A 94 3.55 0.14 -19.47
C LEU A 94 4.60 -0.22 -20.54
N PRO A 95 5.89 -0.40 -20.22
CA PRO A 95 6.87 -0.79 -21.23
C PRO A 95 6.58 -2.18 -21.79
N MET A 96 6.09 -3.12 -20.99
CA MET A 96 5.68 -4.44 -21.50
C MET A 96 4.54 -4.33 -22.52
N GLY A 97 3.54 -3.49 -22.26
CA GLY A 97 2.48 -3.18 -23.21
C GLY A 97 2.97 -2.47 -24.47
N LEU A 98 3.91 -1.53 -24.35
CA LEU A 98 4.53 -0.84 -25.49
C LEU A 98 5.36 -1.81 -26.34
N VAL A 99 6.19 -2.65 -25.73
CA VAL A 99 6.96 -3.69 -26.43
C VAL A 99 6.02 -4.62 -27.18
N ARG A 100 4.94 -5.10 -26.54
CA ARG A 100 3.93 -5.94 -27.19
C ARG A 100 3.27 -5.24 -28.39
N LYS A 101 2.97 -3.95 -28.26
CA LYS A 101 2.40 -3.13 -29.34
C LYS A 101 3.38 -2.95 -30.51
N LEU A 102 4.66 -2.67 -30.22
CA LEU A 102 5.71 -2.54 -31.23
C LEU A 102 5.97 -3.86 -31.96
N MET A 103 5.89 -4.99 -31.26
CA MET A 103 5.98 -6.33 -31.87
C MET A 103 4.75 -6.72 -32.71
N GLY A 104 3.73 -5.86 -32.82
CA GLY A 104 2.51 -6.14 -33.58
C GLY A 104 1.63 -7.24 -32.99
N LYS A 105 1.85 -7.64 -31.74
CA LYS A 105 1.11 -8.74 -31.09
C LYS A 105 -0.25 -8.27 -30.56
N ASP A 106 -1.22 -8.18 -31.46
CA ASP A 106 -2.63 -7.87 -31.14
C ASP A 106 -3.44 -9.14 -30.85
N ALA A 107 -3.22 -9.77 -29.68
CA ALA A 107 -3.93 -11.00 -29.33
C ALA A 107 -5.46 -10.86 -29.18
N LEU A 108 -5.97 -9.63 -29.06
CA LEU A 108 -7.41 -9.35 -28.97
C LEU A 108 -8.00 -8.84 -30.29
N ASN A 109 -7.18 -8.73 -31.34
CA ASN A 109 -7.55 -8.19 -32.65
C ASN A 109 -8.33 -6.87 -32.57
N LEU A 110 -7.96 -6.02 -31.61
CA LEU A 110 -8.65 -4.75 -31.31
C LEU A 110 -8.57 -3.78 -32.49
N THR A 111 -7.49 -3.88 -33.28
CA THR A 111 -7.26 -3.02 -34.44
C THR A 111 -8.30 -3.23 -35.53
N GLY A 112 -8.88 -4.44 -35.65
CA GLY A 112 -9.92 -4.80 -36.61
C GLY A 112 -11.36 -4.64 -36.08
N PHE A 113 -11.52 -4.41 -34.77
CA PHE A 113 -12.84 -4.31 -34.14
C PHE A 113 -13.63 -3.13 -34.70
N LYS A 114 -14.85 -3.40 -35.20
CA LYS A 114 -15.78 -2.43 -35.84
C LYS A 114 -15.33 -1.79 -37.15
N LYS A 115 -14.19 -2.19 -37.72
CA LYS A 115 -13.75 -1.68 -39.04
C LYS A 115 -14.36 -2.41 -40.24
N GLY A 116 -15.04 -3.54 -40.00
CA GLY A 116 -15.70 -4.33 -41.03
C GLY A 116 -17.00 -4.97 -40.55
N LYS A 117 -17.66 -5.71 -41.45
CA LYS A 117 -18.91 -6.44 -41.16
C LYS A 117 -18.69 -7.83 -40.54
N GLY A 118 -17.45 -8.34 -40.50
CA GLY A 118 -17.11 -9.68 -40.01
C GLY A 118 -16.83 -9.73 -38.50
N SER A 119 -16.84 -10.94 -37.93
CA SER A 119 -16.45 -11.18 -36.54
C SER A 119 -14.93 -11.11 -36.36
N VAL A 120 -14.48 -10.54 -35.24
CA VAL A 120 -13.05 -10.54 -34.83
C VAL A 120 -12.70 -11.73 -33.93
N MET A 121 -13.69 -12.54 -33.58
CA MET A 121 -13.49 -13.75 -32.77
C MET A 121 -12.75 -14.80 -33.59
N ILE A 122 -11.86 -15.53 -32.93
CA ILE A 122 -11.12 -16.62 -33.53
C ILE A 122 -12.09 -17.79 -33.70
N ASN A 123 -12.34 -18.21 -34.93
CA ASN A 123 -13.16 -19.40 -35.16
C ASN A 123 -12.33 -20.64 -34.77
N ARG A 124 -12.81 -21.35 -33.74
CA ARG A 124 -12.20 -22.59 -33.30
C ARG A 124 -13.00 -23.70 -33.95
N ASP A 125 -12.64 -24.08 -35.18
CA ASP A 125 -13.28 -25.16 -35.94
C ASP A 125 -12.94 -26.53 -35.30
N ILE A 126 -13.33 -26.71 -34.03
CA ILE A 126 -13.10 -27.93 -33.25
C ILE A 126 -14.37 -28.79 -33.26
N VAL A 127 -14.19 -30.10 -33.35
CA VAL A 127 -15.27 -31.07 -33.20
C VAL A 127 -15.48 -31.30 -31.71
N PHE A 128 -16.65 -30.90 -31.20
CA PHE A 128 -16.98 -31.08 -29.78
C PHE A 128 -17.06 -32.57 -29.43
N THR A 129 -16.35 -32.95 -28.37
CA THR A 129 -16.34 -34.30 -27.81
C THR A 129 -17.04 -34.34 -26.46
N ALA A 130 -17.44 -35.54 -26.00
CA ALA A 130 -18.08 -35.69 -24.69
C ALA A 130 -17.18 -35.27 -23.52
N ASP A 131 -15.86 -35.28 -23.70
CA ASP A 131 -14.91 -34.87 -22.68
C ASP A 131 -14.79 -33.34 -22.56
N ASP A 132 -15.12 -32.58 -23.60
CA ASP A 132 -15.19 -31.10 -23.55
C ASP A 132 -16.33 -30.60 -22.66
N ILE A 133 -17.39 -31.40 -22.50
CA ILE A 133 -18.49 -31.12 -21.57
C ILE A 133 -18.04 -31.29 -20.12
N LYS A 134 -17.10 -32.22 -19.87
CA LYS A 134 -16.57 -32.47 -18.52
C LYS A 134 -15.54 -31.42 -18.10
N ASN A 135 -14.78 -30.87 -19.06
CA ASN A 135 -13.76 -29.84 -18.80
C ASN A 135 -13.94 -28.63 -19.73
N PRO A 136 -14.91 -27.74 -19.44
CA PRO A 136 -15.30 -26.66 -20.34
C PRO A 136 -14.35 -25.44 -20.37
N PHE A 137 -13.26 -25.43 -19.60
CA PHE A 137 -12.33 -24.29 -19.46
C PHE A 137 -10.88 -24.68 -19.73
#